data_AF-A0A534Q645-F1
#
_entry.id   AF-A0A534Q645-F1
#
_cell.length_a   1.000
_cell.length_b   1.000
_cell.length_c   1.000
_cell.angle_alpha   90.00
_cell.angle_beta   90.00
_cell.angle_gamma   90.00
#
_symmetry.space_group_name_H-M   'P 1'
#
loop_
_entity.id
_entity.type
_entity.pdbx_description
1 polymer ?
#
loop_
_entity_poly.entity_id
_entity_poly.type
_entity_poly.pdbx_seq_one_letter_code
_entity_poly.pdbx_strand_id
1 'polypeptide(L)' 'MSEIETVIGLEVHAELLTRSKIFCRCSAAFGGAPNTNVCPVCLGMPG' A
#
# COMPACT_ATOMS: atom_id res chain seq x y z
N MET A 1 -18.51 24.81 -34.91
CA MET A 1 -17.44 23.94 -34.35
C MET A 1 -17.80 23.73 -32.90
N SER A 2 -17.97 22.48 -32.47
CA SER A 2 -18.28 22.19 -31.07
C SER A 2 -17.09 22.58 -30.19
N GLU A 3 -17.30 23.50 -29.25
CA GLU A 3 -16.37 23.75 -28.15
C GLU A 3 -16.41 22.53 -27.23
N ILE A 4 -15.40 21.68 -27.28
CA ILE A 4 -15.30 20.52 -26.38
C ILE A 4 -14.05 20.68 -25.53
N GLU A 5 -14.21 20.55 -24.22
CA GLU A 5 -13.13 20.58 -23.24
C GLU A 5 -12.88 19.16 -22.72
N THR A 6 -11.66 18.67 -22.87
CA THR A 6 -11.27 17.35 -22.33
C THR A 6 -10.68 17.54 -20.94
N VAL A 7 -11.32 16.95 -19.93
CA VAL A 7 -10.84 16.98 -18.54
C VAL A 7 -10.41 15.57 -18.14
N ILE A 8 -9.16 15.42 -17.70
CA ILE A 8 -8.58 14.14 -17.30
C ILE A 8 -8.07 14.24 -15.87
N GLY A 9 -8.46 13.28 -15.03
CA GLY A 9 -7.92 13.08 -13.69
C GLY A 9 -7.16 11.76 -13.62
N LEU A 10 -6.03 11.77 -12.90
CA LEU A 10 -5.24 10.58 -12.64
C LEU A 10 -5.07 10.42 -11.13
N GLU A 11 -5.19 9.18 -10.66
CA GLU A 11 -4.85 8.78 -9.30
C GLU A 11 -3.68 7.80 -9.36
N VAL A 12 -2.60 8.10 -8.65
CA VAL A 12 -1.35 7.34 -8.72
C VAL A 12 -0.99 6.88 -7.32
N HIS A 13 -0.70 5.58 -7.18
CA HIS A 13 -0.13 5.00 -5.98
C HIS A 13 1.32 4.59 -6.23
N ALA A 14 2.19 4.89 -5.25
CA ALA A 14 3.58 4.49 -5.24
C ALA A 14 3.93 3.88 -3.88
N GLU A 15 4.60 2.73 -3.89
CA GLU A 15 5.07 2.06 -2.69
C GLU A 15 6.38 2.70 -2.20
N LEU A 16 6.45 3.04 -0.91
CA LEU A 16 7.68 3.57 -0.30
C LEU A 16 8.64 2.41 0.00
N LEU A 17 9.93 2.59 -0.33
CA LEU A 17 10.98 1.60 -0.09
C LEU A 17 11.44 1.59 1.39
N THR A 18 10.50 1.45 2.32
CA THR A 18 10.78 1.35 3.75
C THR A 18 11.15 -0.09 4.13
N ARG A 19 11.90 -0.26 5.22
CA ARG A 19 12.23 -1.59 5.75
C ARG A 19 11.05 -2.22 6.50
N SER A 20 10.23 -1.40 7.16
CA SER A 20 9.04 -1.83 7.90
C SER A 20 7.76 -1.33 7.24
N LYS A 21 6.65 -2.01 7.54
CA LYS A 21 5.30 -1.53 7.21
C LYS A 21 4.98 -0.20 7.90
N ILE A 22 3.97 0.49 7.39
CA ILE A 22 3.62 1.85 7.81
C ILE A 22 3.14 1.96 9.27
N PHE A 23 2.40 0.97 9.79
CA PHE A 23 1.81 1.01 11.14
C PHE A 23 2.34 -0.05 12.11
N CYS A 24 3.33 -0.84 11.72
CA CYS A 24 3.91 -1.87 12.58
C CYS A 24 5.37 -2.16 12.21
N ARG A 25 6.04 -3.01 12.99
CA ARG A 25 7.46 -3.34 12.78
C ARG A 25 7.72 -4.50 11.83
N CYS A 26 6.68 -5.09 11.23
CA CYS A 26 6.84 -6.16 10.24
C CYS A 26 7.61 -5.67 9.02
N SER A 27 8.36 -6.57 8.39
CA SER A 27 9.07 -6.30 7.13
C SER A 27 8.09 -5.88 6.02
N ALA A 28 8.48 -4.87 5.23
CA ALA A 28 7.83 -4.50 3.97
C ALA A 28 8.50 -5.15 2.75
N ALA A 29 9.45 -6.08 2.95
CA ALA A 29 10.13 -6.77 1.86
C ALA A 29 9.17 -7.64 1.04
N PHE A 30 9.37 -7.62 -0.28
CA PHE A 30 8.68 -8.49 -1.23
C PHE A 30 9.04 -9.97 -1.04
N GLY A 31 8.09 -10.86 -1.32
CA GLY A 31 8.23 -12.30 -1.17
C GLY A 31 7.94 -12.81 0.24
N GLY A 32 8.54 -13.95 0.59
CA GLY A 32 8.26 -14.69 1.82
C GLY A 32 7.16 -15.74 1.64
N ALA A 33 7.01 -16.63 2.62
CA ALA A 33 5.92 -17.60 2.63
C ALA A 33 4.60 -16.93 3.07
N PRO A 34 3.45 -17.53 2.78
CA PRO A 34 2.17 -16.98 3.20
C PRO A 34 2.13 -16.68 4.70
N ASN A 35 1.68 -15.48 5.06
CA ASN A 35 1.51 -15.02 6.45
C ASN A 35 2.79 -15.07 7.32
N THR A 36 3.99 -14.88 6.76
CA THR A 36 5.23 -14.81 7.56
C THR A 36 5.65 -13.41 7.96
N ASN A 37 5.28 -12.38 7.18
CA ASN A 37 5.59 -10.97 7.46
C ASN A 37 4.42 -10.27 8.15
N VAL A 38 3.86 -10.87 9.19
CA VAL A 38 2.63 -10.44 9.84
C VAL A 38 2.77 -10.29 11.35
N CYS A 39 1.89 -9.50 11.94
CA CYS A 39 1.73 -9.35 13.39
C CYS A 39 0.25 -8.98 13.68
N PRO A 40 -0.18 -8.96 14.94
CA PRO A 40 -1.54 -8.60 15.33
C PRO A 40 -2.03 -7.29 14.70
N VAL A 41 -1.17 -6.26 14.66
CA VAL A 41 -1.52 -4.94 14.10
C VAL A 41 -1.89 -5.01 12.63
N CYS A 42 -1.03 -5.57 11.78
CA CYS A 42 -1.30 -5.61 10.34
C CYS A 42 -2.28 -6.73 9.93
N LEU A 43 -2.64 -7.61 10.84
CA LEU A 43 -3.73 -8.59 10.67
C LEU A 43 -5.07 -8.06 11.18
N GLY A 44 -5.10 -6.89 11.83
CA GLY A 44 -6.32 -6.36 12.43
C GLY A 44 -6.85 -7.25 13.55
N MET A 45 -5.97 -7.90 14.31
CA MET A 45 -6.38 -8.65 15.50
C MET A 45 -6.87 -7.69 16.58
N PRO A 46 -7.77 -8.14 17.48
CA PRO A 46 -8.14 -7.34 18.64
C PRO A 46 -6.95 -7.15 19.60
N GLY A 47 -6.69 -5.90 20.01
CA GLY A 47 -5.62 -5.53 20.95
C GLY A 47 -4.25 -5.33 20.30
#